data_AF-A0A1F3VDC5-F1
#
_entry.id   AF-A0A1F3VDC5-F1
#
_cell.length_a   1.000
_cell.length_b   1.000
_cell.length_c   1.000
_cell.angle_alpha   90.00
_cell.angle_beta   90.00
_cell.angle_gamma   90.00
#
_symmetry.space_group_name_H-M   'P 1'
#
loop_
_entity.id
_entity.type
_entity.pdbx_description
1 polymer ?
#
loop_
_entity_poly.entity_id
_entity_poly.type
_entity_poly.pdbx_seq_one_letter_code
_entity_poly.pdbx_strand_id
1 'polypeptide(L)'
;MVKSLKDALNDAGFKPSKRENERPKKEQGKSIKYNQHQLERNFCDNCERTYPDVEQYFHKNPTVSAQWLCCECADKNNIPDETRQTKQSDFSKKGIFRRQYGRTKRF
;
A
#
# COMPACT_ATOMS: atom_id res chain seq x y z
N MET A 1 -23.52 -11.00 -61.36
CA MET A 1 -22.93 -10.77 -60.02
C MET A 1 -24.06 -10.58 -59.04
N VAL A 2 -24.21 -11.49 -58.08
CA VAL A 2 -25.27 -11.40 -57.07
C VAL A 2 -24.86 -10.31 -56.07
N LYS A 3 -25.54 -9.17 -56.11
CA LYS A 3 -25.30 -8.10 -55.12
C LYS A 3 -25.68 -8.64 -53.75
N SER A 4 -24.78 -8.53 -52.78
CA SER A 4 -25.05 -8.89 -51.40
C SER A 4 -26.22 -8.05 -50.88
N LEU A 5 -27.12 -8.66 -50.10
CA LEU A 5 -28.26 -7.96 -49.49
C LEU A 5 -27.81 -6.71 -48.72
N LYS A 6 -26.61 -6.76 -48.13
CA LYS A 6 -26.00 -5.63 -47.42
C LYS A 6 -25.71 -4.44 -48.33
N ASP A 7 -25.26 -4.69 -49.56
CA ASP A 7 -24.93 -3.64 -50.52
C ASP A 7 -26.20 -2.98 -51.07
N ALA A 8 -27.25 -3.77 -51.32
CA ALA A 8 -28.54 -3.25 -51.73
C ALA A 8 -29.20 -2.34 -50.66
N LEU A 9 -29.01 -2.69 -49.38
CA LEU A 9 -29.52 -1.88 -48.26
C LEU A 9 -28.76 -0.56 -48.10
N ASN A 10 -27.44 -0.56 -48.33
CA ASN A 10 -26.63 0.66 -48.31
C ASN A 10 -26.96 1.60 -49.48
N ASP A 11 -27.14 1.06 -50.69
CA ASP A 11 -27.55 1.83 -51.88
C ASP A 11 -28.95 2.45 -51.69
N ALA A 12 -29.84 1.76 -50.97
CA ALA A 12 -31.18 2.24 -50.60
C ALA A 12 -31.18 3.28 -49.45
N GLY A 13 -30.00 3.69 -48.97
CA GLY A 13 -29.84 4.75 -47.98
C GLY A 13 -30.07 4.34 -46.53
N PHE A 14 -30.15 3.03 -46.23
CA PHE A 14 -30.25 2.56 -44.85
C PHE A 14 -28.92 2.73 -44.12
N LYS A 15 -28.86 3.68 -43.17
CA LYS A 15 -27.71 3.84 -42.28
C LYS A 15 -27.89 2.95 -41.05
N PRO A 16 -26.86 2.19 -40.62
CA PRO A 16 -26.93 1.42 -39.38
C PRO A 16 -27.17 2.36 -38.19
N SER A 17 -28.22 2.09 -37.41
CA SER A 17 -28.63 2.92 -36.27
C SER A 17 -27.75 2.71 -35.02
N LYS A 18 -27.01 1.60 -34.97
CA LYS A 18 -26.14 1.28 -33.85
C LYS A 18 -24.74 1.86 -34.10
N ARG A 19 -24.47 3.02 -33.50
CA ARG A 19 -23.10 3.45 -33.25
C ARG A 19 -22.53 2.52 -32.18
N GLU A 20 -21.51 1.75 -32.51
CA GLU A 20 -20.69 1.12 -31.48
C GLU A 20 -20.19 2.22 -30.54
N ASN A 21 -20.29 1.98 -29.24
CA ASN A 21 -19.95 2.95 -28.24
C ASN A 21 -18.45 3.29 -28.39
N GLU A 22 -18.10 4.50 -28.83
CA GLU A 22 -16.72 5.01 -28.99
C GLU A 22 -16.02 5.22 -27.64
N ARG A 23 -16.36 4.44 -26.62
CA ARG A 23 -15.67 4.50 -25.35
C ARG A 23 -14.23 4.06 -25.60
N PRO A 24 -13.23 4.91 -25.33
CA PRO A 24 -11.84 4.52 -25.51
C PRO A 24 -11.59 3.28 -24.67
N LYS A 25 -11.20 2.18 -25.32
CA LYS A 25 -10.73 0.98 -24.64
C LYS A 25 -9.47 1.42 -23.89
N LYS A 26 -9.55 1.51 -22.56
CA LYS A 26 -8.38 1.80 -21.71
C LYS A 26 -7.26 0.87 -22.15
N GLU A 27 -6.12 1.45 -22.47
CA GLU A 27 -4.90 0.70 -22.78
C GLU A 27 -4.69 -0.34 -21.69
N GLN A 28 -4.50 -1.60 -22.10
CA GLN A 28 -4.09 -2.70 -21.22
C GLN A 28 -2.62 -2.48 -20.83
N GLY A 29 -2.37 -1.38 -20.13
CA GLY A 29 -1.04 -0.87 -19.80
C GLY A 29 -0.99 -0.46 -18.34
N LYS A 30 -1.50 -1.29 -17.44
CA LYS A 30 -1.12 -1.25 -16.04
C LYS A 30 -0.91 -2.68 -15.60
N SER A 31 0.35 -3.00 -15.32
CA SER A 31 0.73 -4.19 -14.58
C SER A 31 -0.30 -4.42 -13.48
N ILE A 32 -0.83 -5.65 -13.43
CA ILE A 32 -1.58 -6.13 -12.28
C ILE A 32 -0.64 -5.87 -11.12
N LYS A 33 -0.94 -4.85 -10.31
CA LYS A 33 -0.28 -4.69 -9.02
C LYS A 33 -0.69 -5.96 -8.28
N TYR A 34 0.21 -6.93 -8.23
CA TYR A 34 0.07 -8.09 -7.37
C TYR A 34 -0.45 -7.56 -6.05
N ASN A 35 -1.57 -8.11 -5.57
CA ASN A 35 -2.07 -7.82 -4.23
C ASN A 35 -0.98 -8.29 -3.26
N GLN A 36 0.01 -7.42 -3.00
CA GLN A 36 0.97 -7.59 -1.92
C GLN A 36 0.16 -7.41 -0.65
N HIS A 37 -0.44 -8.50 -0.21
CA HIS A 37 -1.02 -8.60 1.11
C HIS A 37 0.15 -8.44 2.10
N GLN A 38 0.32 -7.20 2.57
CA GLN A 38 1.29 -6.73 3.56
C GLN A 38 2.75 -6.59 3.04
N LEU A 39 3.06 -5.38 2.55
CA LEU A 39 4.43 -4.92 2.31
C LEU A 39 5.24 -4.70 3.59
N GLU A 40 4.54 -4.40 4.69
CA GLU A 40 5.13 -3.97 5.96
C GLU A 40 4.60 -4.85 7.09
N ARG A 41 5.44 -5.09 8.09
CA ARG A 41 5.09 -5.93 9.24
C ARG A 41 4.32 -5.08 10.24
N ASN A 42 3.14 -5.55 10.62
CA ASN A 42 2.21 -4.85 11.50
C ASN A 42 1.99 -5.57 12.83
N PHE A 43 2.72 -6.66 13.12
CA PHE A 43 2.57 -7.43 14.35
C PHE A 43 3.66 -7.10 15.37
N CYS A 44 3.25 -6.74 16.59
CA CYS A 44 4.14 -6.45 17.71
C CYS A 44 4.40 -7.70 18.55
N ASP A 45 5.66 -8.12 18.66
CA ASP A 45 6.05 -9.36 19.33
C ASP A 45 5.98 -9.27 20.86
N ASN A 46 5.90 -8.05 21.44
CA ASN A 46 5.85 -7.87 22.90
C ASN A 46 4.43 -7.85 23.49
N CYS A 47 3.43 -7.40 22.73
CA CYS A 47 2.04 -7.35 23.20
C CYS A 47 1.09 -8.18 22.34
N GLU A 48 1.63 -8.90 21.34
CA GLU A 48 0.93 -9.85 20.48
C GLU A 48 -0.30 -9.25 19.78
N ARG A 49 -0.20 -7.98 19.42
CA ARG A 49 -1.27 -7.21 18.79
C ARG A 49 -0.80 -6.61 17.48
N THR A 50 -1.75 -6.46 16.57
CA THR A 50 -1.52 -5.83 15.27
C THR A 50 -1.68 -4.32 15.39
N TYR A 51 -0.66 -3.58 15.00
CA TYR A 51 -0.65 -2.13 14.93
C TYR A 51 -0.16 -1.67 13.55
N PRO A 52 -0.66 -0.53 13.04
CA PRO A 52 -0.13 0.05 11.81
C PRO A 52 1.33 0.54 11.98
N ASP A 53 1.72 0.93 13.20
CA ASP A 53 3.01 1.54 13.51
C ASP A 53 3.93 0.60 14.31
N VAL A 54 4.32 -0.51 13.69
CA VAL A 54 5.34 -1.42 14.24
C VAL A 54 6.68 -1.15 13.56
N GLU A 55 7.75 -1.11 14.36
CA GLU A 55 9.11 -0.92 13.88
C GLU A 55 10.03 -1.99 14.48
N GLN A 56 11.11 -2.30 13.76
CA GLN A 56 12.16 -3.16 14.25
C GLN A 56 13.21 -2.34 15.01
N TYR A 57 13.50 -2.74 16.23
CA TYR A 57 14.51 -2.15 17.10
C TYR A 57 15.60 -3.19 17.42
N PHE A 58 16.86 -2.80 17.23
CA PHE A 58 18.01 -3.57 17.67
C PHE A 58 18.52 -3.03 19.01
N HIS A 59 17.82 -3.38 20.09
CA HIS A 59 18.17 -2.97 21.44
C HIS A 59 18.84 -4.10 22.23
N LYS A 60 19.58 -3.72 23.28
CA LYS A 60 20.21 -4.64 24.24
C LYS A 60 19.50 -4.66 25.59
N ASN A 61 18.22 -4.26 25.62
CA ASN A 61 17.44 -4.27 26.85
C ASN A 61 17.23 -5.72 27.33
N PRO A 62 17.62 -6.09 28.57
CA PRO A 62 17.44 -7.44 29.10
C PRO A 62 15.98 -7.83 29.35
N THR A 63 15.08 -6.87 29.52
CA THR A 63 13.68 -7.14 29.87
C THR A 63 12.83 -7.57 28.67
N VAL A 64 13.24 -7.19 27.45
CA VAL A 64 12.50 -7.48 26.21
C VAL A 64 13.44 -8.12 25.20
N SER A 65 13.10 -9.31 24.74
CA SER A 65 13.81 -10.00 23.65
C SER A 65 13.21 -9.71 22.27
N ALA A 66 11.95 -9.25 22.23
CA ALA A 66 11.22 -8.91 21.02
C ALA A 66 11.85 -7.71 20.28
N GLN A 67 12.19 -7.89 19.01
CA GLN A 67 12.77 -6.82 18.18
C GLN A 67 11.69 -6.01 17.44
N TRP A 68 10.55 -6.62 17.10
CA TRP A 68 9.44 -5.95 16.43
C TRP A 68 8.47 -5.42 17.47
N LEU A 69 8.45 -4.11 17.64
CA LEU A 69 7.70 -3.45 18.70
C LEU A 69 6.83 -2.33 18.13
N CYS A 70 5.61 -2.22 18.64
CA CYS A 70 4.83 -1.00 18.46
C CYS A 70 5.44 0.14 19.27
N CYS A 71 5.17 1.38 18.86
CA CYS A 71 5.72 2.58 19.50
C CYS A 71 5.45 2.62 21.01
N GLU A 72 4.25 2.21 21.45
CA GLU A 72 3.90 2.15 22.86
C GLU A 72 4.72 1.13 23.65
N CYS A 73 4.98 -0.05 23.08
CA CYS A 73 5.81 -1.07 23.73
C CYS A 73 7.27 -0.62 23.77
N ALA A 74 7.74 0.03 22.71
CA ALA A 74 9.08 0.61 22.72
C ALA A 74 9.21 1.71 23.79
N ASP A 75 8.16 2.52 24.00
CA ASP A 75 8.14 3.56 25.04
C ASP A 75 8.09 2.98 26.45
N LYS A 76 7.20 2.02 26.72
CA LYS A 76 7.09 1.37 28.05
C LYS A 76 8.37 0.67 28.47
N ASN A 77 9.10 0.10 27.51
CA ASN A 77 10.36 -0.59 27.75
C ASN A 77 11.59 0.31 27.62
N ASN A 78 11.39 1.63 27.57
CA ASN A 78 12.48 2.60 27.52
C ASN A 78 13.48 2.37 26.37
N ILE A 79 13.00 1.89 25.22
CA ILE A 79 13.82 1.60 24.05
C ILE A 79 13.97 2.87 23.21
N PRO A 80 15.19 3.41 23.06
CA PRO A 80 15.41 4.63 22.31
C PRO A 80 15.16 4.42 20.81
N ASP A 81 14.70 5.46 20.14
CA ASP A 81 14.50 5.41 18.68
C ASP A 81 15.82 5.34 17.89
N GLU A 82 16.97 5.57 18.53
CA GLU A 82 18.31 5.42 17.92
C GLU A 82 18.62 3.98 17.55
N THR A 83 18.04 3.02 18.25
CA THR A 83 18.22 1.60 17.96
C THR A 83 17.26 1.09 16.87
N ARG A 84 16.44 1.96 16.28
CA ARG A 84 15.47 1.58 15.25
C ARG A 84 16.15 1.32 13.91
N GLN A 85 15.82 0.19 13.27
CA GLN A 85 16.35 -0.17 11.95
C GLN A 85 15.39 0.14 10.81
N THR A 86 14.07 0.06 11.06
CA THR A 86 13.05 0.32 10.04
C THR A 86 12.45 1.72 10.17
N LYS A 87 11.74 2.14 9.12
CA LYS A 87 11.00 3.42 9.05
C LYS A 87 9.61 3.18 8.42
N GLN A 88 8.92 2.13 8.84
CA GLN A 88 7.66 1.68 8.25
C GLN A 88 6.45 2.47 8.76
N SER A 89 6.50 2.94 10.00
CA SER A 89 5.39 3.68 10.62
C SER A 89 5.04 4.95 9.85
N ASP A 90 3.77 5.36 9.94
CA ASP A 90 3.27 6.57 9.30
C ASP A 90 3.99 7.82 9.83
N PHE A 91 4.39 7.80 11.09
CA PHE A 91 5.17 8.86 11.72
C PHE A 91 6.55 9.03 11.06
N SER A 92 7.21 7.91 10.72
CA SER A 92 8.46 7.93 9.98
C SER A 92 8.27 8.43 8.55
N LYS A 93 7.20 8.00 7.86
CA LYS A 93 6.86 8.44 6.51
C LYS A 93 6.53 9.93 6.44
N LYS A 94 5.93 10.49 7.49
CA LYS A 94 5.58 11.92 7.61
C LYS A 94 6.74 12.81 8.05
N GLY A 95 7.94 12.24 8.30
CA GLY A 95 9.13 13.00 8.69
C GLY A 95 9.14 13.48 10.15
N ILE A 96 8.18 13.08 10.98
CA ILE A 96 8.11 13.47 12.39
C ILE A 96 7.73 12.27 13.23
N PHE A 97 8.69 11.77 14.00
CA PHE A 97 8.51 10.64 14.90
C PHE A 97 8.44 11.12 16.35
N ARG A 98 7.21 11.27 16.84
CA ARG A 98 6.92 11.65 18.23
C ARG A 98 6.82 10.39 19.08
N ARG A 99 7.56 10.37 20.18
CA ARG A 99 7.60 9.28 21.16
C ARG A 99 7.28 9.82 22.55
N GLN A 100 6.67 9.02 23.40
CA GLN A 100 6.45 9.37 24.80
C GLN A 100 7.74 9.24 25.60
N TYR A 101 8.59 8.27 25.22
CA TYR A 101 9.91 8.09 25.80
C TYR A 101 11.00 8.49 24.80
N GLY A 102 11.90 9.37 25.23
CA GLY A 102 13.01 9.86 24.42
C GLY A 102 12.70 11.13 23.63
N ARG A 103 13.62 11.51 22.74
CA ARG A 103 13.51 12.74 21.94
C ARG A 103 12.67 12.52 20.70
N THR A 104 11.80 13.47 20.38
CA THR A 104 11.15 13.52 19.07
C THR A 104 12.21 13.72 17.99
N LYS A 105 12.20 12.86 16.96
CA LYS A 105 13.10 13.01 15.81
C LYS A 105 12.34 13.55 14.61
N ARG A 106 13.01 14.43 13.87
CA ARG A 106 12.58 14.89 12.55
C ARG A 106 13.48 14.21 11.52
N PHE A 107 12.85 13.59 10.52
CA PHE A 107 13.50 12.82 9.45
C PHE A 107 13.42 13.55 8.12
#